data_AF-A0A849ZB23-F1
#
_entry.id   AF-A0A849ZB23-F1
#
_cell.length_a   1.000
_cell.length_b   1.000
_cell.length_c   1.000
_cell.angle_alpha   90.00
_cell.angle_beta   90.00
_cell.angle_gamma   90.00
#
_symmetry.space_group_name_H-M   'P 1'
#
loop_
_entity.id
_entity.type
_entity.pdbx_description
1 polymer ?
#
loop_
_entity_poly.entity_id
_entity_poly.type
_entity_poly.pdbx_seq_one_letter_code
_entity_poly.pdbx_strand_id
1 'polypeptide(L)'
;MPEPKPLSWSLKQKLLAKLREDFVRHGRSEALPELLEGSLADLAKTARSEPLRLLVREGIAGRKLKTTLKAWLKEMPDVHRSAWLVDKLTHAAGLVWAEPAADVPGPIRLPRAERTRIEQRLQELWETSIDRHDSDPEPEEYADVLEEEIERIGRKHEVFAQRALGKRFSHPSAHGEITLLELLNREQIDSAESVIRFLEKALEIEWTQPKGAGTAIVEMARPERPVTAYAPTTLYAAGDRIQHPRFGLGVVVSAEPGRLRARFDDGERVLAMGRGP
;
A
#
# COMPACT_ATOMS: atom_id res chain seq x y z
N MET A 1 3.33 -23.05 -25.54
CA MET A 1 2.81 -21.76 -25.03
C MET A 1 3.46 -21.53 -23.68
N PRO A 2 3.92 -20.31 -23.36
CA PRO A 2 4.45 -20.03 -22.03
C PRO A 2 3.37 -20.29 -20.97
N GLU A 3 3.75 -20.88 -19.84
CA GLU A 3 2.83 -21.08 -18.72
C GLU A 3 2.30 -19.72 -18.24
N PRO A 4 0.98 -19.59 -17.99
CA PRO A 4 0.41 -18.33 -17.55
C PRO A 4 1.01 -17.96 -16.18
N LYS A 5 1.54 -16.75 -16.07
CA LYS A 5 2.04 -16.22 -14.80
C LYS A 5 0.89 -16.20 -13.78
N PRO A 6 1.05 -16.78 -12.58
CA PRO A 6 -0.01 -16.77 -11.58
C PRO A 6 -0.34 -15.33 -11.16
N LEU A 7 -1.64 -15.07 -10.97
CA LEU A 7 -2.17 -13.85 -10.37
C LEU A 7 -1.87 -13.86 -8.87
N SER A 8 -1.60 -12.70 -8.28
CA SER A 8 -1.26 -12.64 -6.84
C SER A 8 -2.43 -13.10 -5.97
N TRP A 9 -2.11 -13.72 -4.84
CA TRP A 9 -3.13 -14.12 -3.86
C TRP A 9 -3.89 -12.91 -3.30
N SER A 10 -3.21 -11.78 -3.11
CA SER A 10 -3.81 -10.52 -2.67
C SER A 10 -4.88 -10.00 -3.64
N LEU A 11 -4.70 -10.21 -4.95
CA LEU A 11 -5.71 -9.85 -5.95
C LEU A 11 -6.95 -10.75 -5.83
N LYS A 12 -6.76 -12.05 -5.53
CA LYS A 12 -7.87 -12.97 -5.26
C LYS A 12 -8.70 -12.48 -4.07
N GLN A 13 -8.05 -12.08 -2.98
CA GLN A 13 -8.74 -11.58 -1.78
C GLN A 13 -9.51 -10.28 -2.04
N LYS A 14 -8.93 -9.35 -2.81
CA LYS A 14 -9.64 -8.12 -3.20
C LYS A 14 -10.87 -8.40 -4.04
N LEU A 15 -10.76 -9.33 -5.00
CA LEU A 15 -11.90 -9.75 -5.79
C LEU A 15 -12.98 -10.34 -4.89
N LEU A 16 -12.62 -11.23 -3.94
CA LEU A 16 -13.56 -11.80 -2.99
C LEU A 16 -14.27 -10.74 -2.13
N ALA A 17 -13.52 -9.76 -1.63
CA ALA A 17 -14.05 -8.67 -0.80
C ALA A 17 -15.02 -7.80 -1.61
N LYS A 18 -14.62 -7.36 -2.80
CA LYS A 18 -15.47 -6.52 -3.67
C LYS A 18 -16.76 -7.22 -4.08
N LEU A 19 -16.66 -8.49 -4.49
CA LEU A 19 -17.86 -9.26 -4.84
C LEU A 19 -18.78 -9.44 -3.63
N ARG A 20 -18.23 -9.64 -2.42
CA ARG A 20 -19.03 -9.74 -1.19
C ARG A 20 -19.83 -8.45 -0.94
N GLU A 21 -19.17 -7.30 -1.06
CA GLU A 21 -19.83 -5.98 -0.95
C GLU A 21 -20.98 -5.86 -1.94
N ASP A 22 -20.74 -6.16 -3.23
CA ASP A 22 -21.76 -6.10 -4.27
C ASP A 22 -22.93 -7.05 -4.00
N PHE A 23 -22.67 -8.26 -3.49
CA PHE A 23 -23.73 -9.20 -3.13
C PHE A 23 -24.56 -8.72 -1.93
N VAL A 24 -23.94 -8.12 -0.93
CA VAL A 24 -24.67 -7.56 0.23
C VAL A 24 -25.55 -6.41 -0.22
N ARG A 25 -25.00 -5.50 -1.04
CA ARG A 25 -25.69 -4.28 -1.45
C ARG A 25 -26.75 -4.50 -2.54
N HIS A 26 -26.49 -5.42 -3.46
CA HIS A 26 -27.24 -5.58 -4.70
C HIS A 26 -27.72 -7.01 -4.96
N GLY A 27 -27.67 -7.91 -3.97
CA GLY A 27 -27.99 -9.33 -4.14
C GLY A 27 -29.38 -9.65 -4.69
N ARG A 28 -30.32 -8.71 -4.64
CA ARG A 28 -31.69 -8.84 -5.20
C ARG A 28 -31.92 -8.01 -6.47
N SER A 29 -30.90 -7.28 -6.93
CA SER A 29 -30.99 -6.39 -8.09
C SER A 29 -30.93 -7.20 -9.39
N GLU A 30 -31.81 -6.89 -10.34
CA GLU A 30 -31.71 -7.44 -11.70
C GLU A 30 -30.45 -6.96 -12.44
N ALA A 31 -29.88 -5.83 -12.01
CA ALA A 31 -28.65 -5.24 -12.54
C ALA A 31 -27.36 -5.83 -11.90
N LEU A 32 -27.48 -6.83 -11.02
CA LEU A 32 -26.33 -7.44 -10.37
C LEU A 32 -25.27 -7.96 -11.38
N PRO A 33 -25.61 -8.62 -12.50
CA PRO A 33 -24.60 -9.04 -13.48
C PRO A 33 -23.76 -7.88 -14.04
N GLU A 34 -24.39 -6.74 -14.31
CA GLU A 34 -23.75 -5.52 -14.80
C GLU A 34 -22.82 -4.91 -13.74
N LEU A 35 -23.27 -4.88 -12.48
CA LEU A 35 -22.47 -4.36 -11.36
C LEU A 35 -21.23 -5.23 -11.12
N LEU A 36 -21.38 -6.56 -11.14
CA LEU A 36 -20.25 -7.48 -10.98
C LEU A 36 -19.25 -7.38 -12.14
N GLU A 37 -19.71 -7.21 -13.38
CA GLU A 37 -18.84 -6.93 -14.54
C GLU A 37 -18.08 -5.61 -14.36
N GLY A 38 -18.77 -4.56 -13.90
CA GLY A 38 -18.17 -3.26 -13.57
C GLY A 38 -17.09 -3.37 -12.50
N SER A 39 -17.38 -4.03 -11.38
CA SER A 39 -16.42 -4.27 -10.30
C SER A 39 -15.19 -5.06 -10.77
N LEU A 40 -15.37 -6.06 -11.66
CA LEU A 40 -14.26 -6.78 -12.29
C LEU A 40 -13.42 -5.87 -13.20
N ALA A 41 -14.07 -5.00 -13.98
CA ALA A 41 -13.40 -4.04 -14.86
C ALA A 41 -12.56 -3.03 -14.06
N ASP A 42 -13.13 -2.49 -12.99
CA ASP A 42 -12.46 -1.55 -12.11
C ASP A 42 -11.27 -2.19 -11.41
N LEU A 43 -11.46 -3.39 -10.86
CA LEU A 43 -10.37 -4.15 -10.23
C LEU A 43 -9.24 -4.47 -11.23
N ALA A 44 -9.59 -4.86 -12.45
CA ALA A 44 -8.62 -5.13 -13.51
C ALA A 44 -7.81 -3.88 -13.88
N LYS A 45 -8.46 -2.71 -13.87
CA LYS A 45 -7.83 -1.40 -14.13
C LYS A 45 -6.89 -1.02 -12.99
N THR A 46 -7.37 -1.03 -11.74
CA THR A 46 -6.62 -0.57 -10.55
C THR A 46 -5.44 -1.48 -10.23
N ALA A 47 -5.63 -2.80 -10.31
CA ALA A 47 -4.57 -3.79 -10.10
C ALA A 47 -3.59 -3.91 -11.27
N ARG A 48 -3.89 -3.27 -12.41
CA ARG A 48 -3.13 -3.40 -13.67
C ARG A 48 -2.96 -4.87 -14.11
N SER A 49 -3.99 -5.68 -13.90
CA SER A 49 -3.98 -7.11 -14.19
C SER A 49 -4.42 -7.37 -15.62
N GLU A 50 -3.47 -7.68 -16.51
CA GLU A 50 -3.79 -7.98 -17.91
C GLU A 50 -4.72 -9.20 -18.07
N PRO A 51 -4.55 -10.32 -17.34
CA PRO A 51 -5.49 -11.45 -17.45
C PRO A 51 -6.94 -11.07 -17.10
N LEU A 52 -7.15 -10.23 -16.08
CA LEU A 52 -8.50 -9.76 -15.74
C LEU A 52 -9.05 -8.77 -16.78
N ARG A 53 -8.20 -7.92 -17.38
CA ARG A 53 -8.63 -7.02 -18.46
C ARG A 53 -9.05 -7.80 -19.70
N LEU A 54 -8.31 -8.85 -20.06
CA LEU A 54 -8.67 -9.76 -21.14
C LEU A 54 -9.99 -10.47 -20.84
N LEU A 55 -10.16 -10.98 -19.61
CA LEU A 55 -11.42 -11.61 -19.18
C LEU A 55 -12.62 -10.65 -19.31
N VAL A 56 -12.48 -9.40 -18.89
CA VAL A 56 -13.55 -8.40 -18.98
C VAL A 56 -13.85 -8.03 -20.44
N ARG A 57 -12.81 -7.89 -21.29
CA ARG A 57 -12.95 -7.47 -22.69
C ARG A 57 -13.47 -8.58 -23.61
N GLU A 58 -12.88 -9.76 -23.51
CA GLU A 58 -13.14 -10.91 -24.40
C GLU A 58 -14.23 -11.84 -23.85
N GLY A 59 -14.51 -11.75 -22.54
CA GLY A 59 -15.45 -12.63 -21.86
C GLY A 59 -14.88 -14.03 -21.61
N ILE A 60 -15.77 -15.03 -21.57
CA ILE A 60 -15.45 -16.41 -21.24
C ILE A 60 -15.94 -17.31 -22.37
N ALA A 61 -15.03 -18.09 -22.97
CA ALA A 61 -15.34 -18.98 -24.09
C ALA A 61 -16.12 -18.30 -25.23
N GLY A 62 -15.75 -17.06 -25.57
CA GLY A 62 -16.38 -16.26 -26.64
C GLY A 62 -17.75 -15.65 -26.28
N ARG A 63 -18.21 -15.79 -25.03
CA ARG A 63 -19.43 -15.15 -24.54
C ARG A 63 -19.09 -13.93 -23.69
N LYS A 64 -19.82 -12.84 -23.86
CA LYS A 64 -19.70 -11.63 -23.02
C LYS A 64 -19.77 -12.00 -21.54
N LEU A 65 -18.90 -11.40 -20.73
CA LEU A 65 -18.77 -11.70 -19.31
C LEU A 65 -20.10 -11.50 -18.57
N LYS A 66 -20.80 -10.38 -18.78
CA LYS A 66 -22.16 -10.15 -18.27
C LYS A 66 -23.14 -11.29 -18.53
N THR A 67 -23.18 -11.81 -19.76
CA THR A 67 -24.11 -12.91 -20.13
C THR A 67 -23.76 -14.18 -19.36
N THR A 68 -22.48 -14.45 -19.18
CA THR A 68 -21.98 -15.59 -18.40
C THR A 68 -22.29 -15.43 -16.91
N LEU A 69 -22.04 -14.24 -16.34
CA LEU A 69 -22.37 -13.92 -14.94
C LEU A 69 -23.87 -14.09 -14.68
N LYS A 70 -24.73 -13.60 -15.58
CA LYS A 70 -26.19 -13.75 -15.47
C LYS A 70 -26.63 -15.21 -15.47
N ALA A 71 -25.96 -16.08 -16.23
CA ALA A 71 -26.26 -17.51 -16.22
C ALA A 71 -25.82 -18.14 -14.89
N TRP A 72 -24.60 -17.87 -14.45
CA TRP A 72 -24.05 -18.41 -13.20
C TRP A 72 -24.81 -17.97 -11.95
N LEU A 73 -25.32 -16.74 -11.93
CA LEU A 73 -26.16 -16.25 -10.83
C LEU A 73 -27.42 -17.10 -10.60
N LYS A 74 -27.91 -17.82 -11.61
CA LYS A 74 -29.06 -18.74 -11.46
C LYS A 74 -28.69 -20.07 -10.81
N GLU A 75 -27.43 -20.47 -10.89
CA GLU A 75 -26.89 -21.72 -10.35
C GLU A 75 -26.17 -21.51 -9.01
N MET A 76 -26.11 -20.25 -8.55
CA MET A 76 -25.29 -19.85 -7.43
C MET A 76 -25.88 -20.35 -6.11
N PRO A 77 -25.06 -20.91 -5.20
CA PRO A 77 -25.52 -21.29 -3.88
C PRO A 77 -25.93 -20.07 -3.04
N ASP A 78 -26.78 -20.28 -2.03
CA ASP A 78 -27.17 -19.20 -1.13
C ASP A 78 -26.05 -18.78 -0.17
N VAL A 79 -25.15 -19.69 0.15
CA VAL A 79 -23.99 -19.45 1.01
C VAL A 79 -22.70 -19.36 0.20
N HIS A 80 -21.75 -18.55 0.66
CA HIS A 80 -20.43 -18.37 0.05
C HIS A 80 -20.44 -17.92 -1.43
N ARG A 81 -21.43 -17.12 -1.82
CA ARG A 81 -21.64 -16.60 -3.19
C ARG A 81 -20.38 -16.01 -3.84
N SER A 82 -19.64 -15.16 -3.13
CA SER A 82 -18.43 -14.55 -3.68
C SER A 82 -17.30 -15.55 -3.91
N ALA A 83 -17.07 -16.47 -2.96
CA ALA A 83 -16.07 -17.53 -3.10
C ALA A 83 -16.39 -18.45 -4.28
N TRP A 84 -17.64 -18.90 -4.37
CA TRP A 84 -18.11 -19.71 -5.48
C TRP A 84 -17.92 -19.02 -6.83
N LEU A 85 -18.22 -17.72 -6.91
CA LEU A 85 -18.08 -16.96 -8.15
C LEU A 85 -16.61 -16.79 -8.55
N VAL A 86 -15.72 -16.51 -7.59
CA VAL A 86 -14.27 -16.43 -7.85
C VAL A 86 -13.75 -17.76 -8.36
N ASP A 87 -14.13 -18.89 -7.76
CA ASP A 87 -13.67 -20.20 -8.21
C ASP A 87 -14.24 -20.55 -9.61
N LYS A 88 -15.49 -20.19 -9.89
CA LYS A 88 -16.09 -20.32 -11.24
C LYS A 88 -15.35 -19.48 -12.29
N LEU A 89 -15.07 -18.21 -11.99
CA LEU A 89 -14.26 -17.33 -12.85
C LEU A 89 -12.88 -17.91 -13.09
N THR A 90 -12.24 -18.39 -12.02
CA THR A 90 -10.90 -19.00 -12.05
C THR A 90 -10.86 -20.17 -13.02
N HIS A 91 -11.78 -21.11 -12.86
CA HIS A 91 -11.83 -22.30 -13.70
C HIS A 91 -12.17 -21.97 -15.15
N ALA A 92 -13.21 -21.17 -15.38
CA ALA A 92 -13.71 -20.91 -16.73
C ALA A 92 -12.77 -20.01 -17.57
N ALA A 93 -12.02 -19.13 -16.93
CA ALA A 93 -11.04 -18.27 -17.60
C ALA A 93 -9.60 -18.82 -17.54
N GLY A 94 -9.39 -20.00 -16.94
CA GLY A 94 -8.06 -20.60 -16.79
C GLY A 94 -7.11 -19.74 -15.97
N LEU A 95 -7.62 -18.99 -15.00
CA LEU A 95 -6.78 -18.18 -14.12
C LEU A 95 -6.05 -19.10 -13.15
N VAL A 96 -4.75 -18.85 -12.98
CA VAL A 96 -3.96 -19.48 -11.92
C VAL A 96 -3.69 -18.42 -10.88
N TRP A 97 -3.98 -18.73 -9.61
CA TRP A 97 -3.66 -17.85 -8.49
C TRP A 97 -2.43 -18.38 -7.77
N ALA A 98 -1.57 -17.48 -7.31
CA ALA A 98 -0.53 -17.81 -6.37
C ALA A 98 -1.17 -18.38 -5.09
N GLU A 99 -0.56 -19.43 -4.56
CA GLU A 99 -0.93 -19.92 -3.24
C GLU A 99 -0.61 -18.84 -2.19
N PRO A 100 -1.39 -18.75 -1.10
CA PRO A 100 -0.94 -17.98 0.05
C PRO A 100 0.42 -18.55 0.45
N ALA A 101 1.44 -17.70 0.62
CA ALA A 101 2.68 -18.20 1.19
C ALA A 101 2.34 -18.73 2.59
N ALA A 102 2.99 -19.82 2.99
CA ALA A 102 2.95 -20.27 4.38
C ALA A 102 3.26 -19.07 5.28
N ASP A 103 2.61 -18.98 6.44
CA ASP A 103 2.81 -17.88 7.38
C ASP A 103 4.30 -17.69 7.61
N VAL A 104 4.84 -16.56 7.14
CA VAL A 104 6.29 -16.35 7.06
C VAL A 104 6.79 -16.04 8.46
N PRO A 105 7.44 -16.98 9.18
CA PRO A 105 7.70 -16.77 10.60
C PRO A 105 8.55 -15.52 10.85
N GLY A 106 8.22 -14.79 11.91
CA GLY A 106 8.94 -13.61 12.37
C GLY A 106 8.45 -12.28 11.77
N PRO A 107 9.14 -11.17 12.10
CA PRO A 107 8.67 -9.85 11.78
C PRO A 107 8.77 -9.53 10.29
N ILE A 108 7.76 -8.82 9.77
CA ILE A 108 7.77 -8.32 8.40
C ILE A 108 8.63 -7.08 8.32
N ARG A 109 9.73 -7.17 7.57
CA ARG A 109 10.62 -6.03 7.34
C ARG A 109 10.09 -5.16 6.21
N LEU A 110 9.72 -3.92 6.55
CA LEU A 110 9.28 -2.91 5.59
C LEU A 110 10.19 -1.68 5.63
N PRO A 111 10.32 -0.90 4.55
CA PRO A 111 11.08 0.35 4.59
C PRO A 111 10.43 1.38 5.52
N ARG A 112 11.23 2.08 6.33
CA ARG A 112 10.74 3.15 7.24
C ARG A 112 9.98 4.26 6.50
N ALA A 113 10.32 4.49 5.23
CA ALA A 113 9.60 5.43 4.37
C ALA A 113 8.12 5.06 4.18
N GLU A 114 7.76 3.78 4.25
CA GLU A 114 6.36 3.34 4.18
C GLU A 114 5.60 3.71 5.47
N ARG A 115 6.23 3.58 6.66
CA ARG A 115 5.65 4.07 7.92
C ARG A 115 5.39 5.57 7.87
N THR A 116 6.40 6.35 7.49
CA THR A 116 6.29 7.82 7.42
C THR A 116 5.19 8.27 6.46
N ARG A 117 4.98 7.54 5.36
CA ARG A 117 3.85 7.82 4.46
C ARG A 117 2.51 7.53 5.13
N ILE A 118 2.37 6.40 5.83
CA ILE A 118 1.14 6.09 6.57
C ILE A 118 0.88 7.17 7.63
N GLU A 119 1.90 7.55 8.41
CA GLU A 119 1.81 8.65 9.39
C GLU A 119 1.27 9.92 8.77
N GLN A 120 1.90 10.37 7.67
CA GLN A 120 1.50 11.58 6.98
C GLN A 120 0.04 11.49 6.47
N ARG A 121 -0.35 10.35 5.90
CA ARG A 121 -1.72 10.14 5.38
C ARG A 121 -2.77 10.16 6.47
N LEU A 122 -2.50 9.57 7.63
CA LEU A 122 -3.42 9.58 8.78
C LEU A 122 -3.48 10.97 9.42
N GLN A 123 -2.35 11.70 9.44
CA GLN A 123 -2.31 13.09 9.90
C GLN A 123 -3.13 14.02 8.98
N GLU A 124 -2.99 13.87 7.65
CA GLU A 124 -3.79 14.62 6.67
C GLU A 124 -5.29 14.35 6.82
N LEU A 125 -5.68 13.11 7.13
CA LEU A 125 -7.07 12.75 7.43
C LEU A 125 -7.56 13.48 8.69
N TRP A 126 -6.77 13.45 9.76
CA TRP A 126 -7.10 14.09 11.03
C TRP A 126 -7.28 15.60 10.88
N GLU A 127 -6.36 16.28 10.21
CA GLU A 127 -6.46 17.72 9.90
C GLU A 127 -7.74 18.02 9.08
N THR A 128 -8.02 17.20 8.07
CA THR A 128 -9.21 17.38 7.23
C THR A 128 -10.52 17.16 7.99
N SER A 129 -10.55 16.22 8.93
CA SER A 129 -11.77 15.92 9.72
C SER A 129 -12.05 17.05 10.71
N ILE A 130 -11.04 17.54 11.42
CA ILE A 130 -11.17 18.69 12.32
C ILE A 130 -11.65 19.93 11.57
N ASP A 131 -11.07 20.23 10.40
CA ASP A 131 -11.46 21.40 9.62
C ASP A 131 -12.92 21.34 9.13
N ARG A 132 -13.45 20.13 8.88
CA ARG A 132 -14.81 19.94 8.32
C ARG A 132 -15.88 19.73 9.37
N HIS A 133 -15.55 19.04 10.46
CA HIS A 133 -16.51 18.49 11.40
C HIS A 133 -16.29 18.97 12.85
N ASP A 134 -15.18 19.68 13.12
CA ASP A 134 -14.77 20.08 14.48
C ASP A 134 -14.71 18.87 15.43
N SER A 135 -14.33 17.71 14.87
CA SER A 135 -14.27 16.42 15.55
C SER A 135 -13.10 15.59 15.06
N ASP A 136 -12.66 14.63 15.87
CA ASP A 136 -11.70 13.62 15.44
C ASP A 136 -12.30 12.72 14.34
N PRO A 137 -11.46 12.15 13.44
CA PRO A 137 -11.91 11.15 12.48
C PRO A 137 -12.56 9.95 13.15
N GLU A 138 -13.58 9.40 12.51
CA GLU A 138 -14.19 8.17 12.99
C GLU A 138 -13.23 6.98 12.76
N PRO A 139 -13.26 5.92 13.61
CA PRO A 139 -12.41 4.74 13.43
C PRO A 139 -12.49 4.11 12.03
N GLU A 140 -13.67 4.18 11.39
CA GLU A 140 -13.90 3.69 10.03
C GLU A 140 -13.08 4.47 8.99
N GLU A 141 -12.91 5.79 9.16
CA GLU A 141 -12.10 6.61 8.24
C GLU A 141 -10.62 6.24 8.31
N TYR A 142 -10.10 5.92 9.51
CA TYR A 142 -8.75 5.40 9.66
C TYR A 142 -8.60 4.01 9.03
N ALA A 143 -9.62 3.16 9.16
CA ALA A 143 -9.64 1.83 8.55
C ALA A 143 -9.56 1.92 7.02
N ASP A 144 -10.31 2.83 6.42
CA ASP A 144 -10.30 3.07 4.97
C ASP A 144 -8.91 3.50 4.49
N VAL A 145 -8.28 4.48 5.15
CA VAL A 145 -6.92 4.92 4.80
C VAL A 145 -5.90 3.79 4.96
N LEU A 146 -6.03 2.98 6.02
CA LEU A 146 -5.15 1.84 6.21
C LEU A 146 -5.38 0.75 5.16
N GLU A 147 -6.60 0.48 4.75
CA GLU A 147 -6.88 -0.48 3.69
C GLU A 147 -6.20 -0.06 2.38
N GLU A 148 -6.31 1.21 1.99
CA GLU A 148 -5.63 1.79 0.83
C GLU A 148 -4.10 1.61 0.91
N GLU A 149 -3.51 1.94 2.06
CA GLU A 149 -2.07 1.84 2.27
C GLU A 149 -1.59 0.39 2.34
N ILE A 150 -2.38 -0.50 2.95
CA ILE A 150 -2.09 -1.94 2.98
C ILE A 150 -2.04 -2.48 1.55
N GLU A 151 -3.03 -2.11 0.73
CA GLU A 151 -3.06 -2.44 -0.68
C GLU A 151 -1.80 -1.93 -1.40
N ARG A 152 -1.47 -0.66 -1.21
CA ARG A 152 -0.36 -0.01 -1.92
C ARG A 152 0.98 -0.66 -1.58
N ILE A 153 1.24 -0.92 -0.30
CA ILE A 153 2.46 -1.60 0.16
C ILE A 153 2.45 -3.05 -0.34
N GLY A 154 1.30 -3.72 -0.26
CA GLY A 154 1.11 -5.10 -0.68
C GLY A 154 1.43 -5.38 -2.14
N ARG A 155 1.31 -4.38 -3.03
CA ARG A 155 1.73 -4.48 -4.44
C ARG A 155 3.25 -4.68 -4.61
N LYS A 156 4.05 -4.22 -3.63
CA LYS A 156 5.52 -4.35 -3.63
C LYS A 156 6.02 -5.38 -2.62
N HIS A 157 5.23 -5.64 -1.58
CA HIS A 157 5.56 -6.50 -0.45
C HIS A 157 4.45 -7.53 -0.25
N GLU A 158 4.49 -8.63 -1.01
CA GLU A 158 3.40 -9.61 -1.02
C GLU A 158 3.20 -10.29 0.35
N VAL A 159 4.29 -10.60 1.06
CA VAL A 159 4.24 -11.18 2.43
C VAL A 159 3.45 -10.28 3.39
N PHE A 160 3.62 -8.97 3.28
CA PHE A 160 2.85 -8.00 4.06
C PHE A 160 1.36 -8.03 3.71
N ALA A 161 1.01 -8.03 2.41
CA ALA A 161 -0.37 -8.14 1.97
C ALA A 161 -1.04 -9.42 2.48
N GLN A 162 -0.31 -10.53 2.39
CA GLN A 162 -0.79 -11.84 2.83
C GLN A 162 -1.07 -11.86 4.32
N ARG A 163 -0.14 -11.34 5.14
CA ARG A 163 -0.36 -11.24 6.59
C ARG A 163 -1.49 -10.27 6.94
N ALA A 164 -1.53 -9.09 6.34
CA ALA A 164 -2.56 -8.09 6.63
C ALA A 164 -3.98 -8.60 6.32
N LEU A 165 -4.16 -9.29 5.20
CA LEU A 165 -5.47 -9.79 4.75
C LEU A 165 -5.82 -11.17 5.33
N GLY A 166 -4.81 -12.00 5.56
CA GLY A 166 -4.96 -13.38 5.98
C GLY A 166 -4.96 -13.59 7.49
N LYS A 167 -4.26 -12.74 8.26
CA LYS A 167 -4.19 -12.88 9.72
C LYS A 167 -5.59 -12.68 10.31
N ARG A 168 -5.85 -13.50 11.32
CA ARG A 168 -7.11 -13.58 12.05
C ARG A 168 -6.81 -13.37 13.53
N PHE A 169 -7.66 -12.62 14.20
CA PHE A 169 -7.43 -12.16 15.55
C PHE A 169 -8.58 -12.60 16.45
N SER A 170 -8.25 -13.13 17.62
CA SER A 170 -9.22 -13.39 18.68
C SER A 170 -9.52 -12.09 19.41
N HIS A 171 -10.80 -11.76 19.57
CA HIS A 171 -11.23 -10.59 20.32
C HIS A 171 -12.31 -10.98 21.35
N PRO A 172 -12.25 -10.51 22.62
CA PRO A 172 -13.17 -10.96 23.67
C PRO A 172 -14.66 -10.73 23.37
N SER A 173 -14.98 -9.67 22.62
CA SER A 173 -16.36 -9.31 22.24
C SER A 173 -16.80 -9.84 20.87
N ALA A 174 -15.99 -10.66 20.21
CA ALA A 174 -16.32 -11.26 18.93
C ALA A 174 -16.63 -12.75 19.08
N HIS A 175 -17.67 -13.23 18.40
CA HIS A 175 -17.93 -14.66 18.28
C HIS A 175 -17.01 -15.24 17.20
N GLY A 176 -15.78 -15.55 17.59
CA GLY A 176 -14.76 -16.14 16.73
C GLY A 176 -13.65 -15.17 16.35
N GLU A 177 -12.93 -15.54 15.30
CA GLU A 177 -11.83 -14.76 14.76
C GLU A 177 -12.32 -13.61 13.87
N ILE A 178 -11.70 -12.45 14.02
CA ILE A 178 -11.98 -11.25 13.23
C ILE A 178 -10.76 -10.83 12.39
N THR A 179 -11.01 -10.01 11.38
CA THR A 179 -9.99 -9.43 10.51
C THR A 179 -9.27 -8.25 11.17
N LEU A 180 -8.16 -7.80 10.58
CA LEU A 180 -7.42 -6.63 11.06
C LEU A 180 -8.28 -5.36 11.08
N LEU A 181 -9.08 -5.12 10.04
CA LEU A 181 -9.93 -3.93 9.92
C LEU A 181 -11.08 -3.97 10.95
N GLU A 182 -11.71 -5.13 11.12
CA GLU A 182 -12.74 -5.31 12.16
C GLU A 182 -12.16 -5.14 13.57
N LEU A 183 -10.92 -5.57 13.80
CA LEU A 183 -10.24 -5.36 15.07
C LEU A 183 -9.94 -3.87 15.29
N LEU A 184 -9.44 -3.16 14.27
CA LEU A 184 -9.18 -1.73 14.34
C LEU A 184 -10.44 -0.93 14.71
N ASN A 185 -11.57 -1.22 14.07
CA ASN A 185 -12.85 -0.56 14.36
C ASN A 185 -13.32 -0.81 15.80
N ARG A 186 -12.95 -1.94 16.42
CA ARG A 186 -13.36 -2.30 17.78
C ARG A 186 -12.48 -1.71 18.87
N GLU A 187 -11.19 -1.51 18.61
CA GLU A 187 -10.22 -0.99 19.58
C GLU A 187 -10.39 0.52 19.86
N GLN A 188 -11.31 1.21 19.16
CA GLN A 188 -11.61 2.64 19.34
C GLN A 188 -10.35 3.51 19.33
N ILE A 189 -9.47 3.28 18.38
CA ILE A 189 -8.18 3.98 18.30
C ILE A 189 -8.41 5.42 17.85
N ASP A 190 -7.96 6.38 18.67
CA ASP A 190 -8.29 7.80 18.56
C ASP A 190 -7.21 8.64 17.86
N SER A 191 -6.07 8.05 17.51
CA SER A 191 -4.91 8.81 17.06
C SER A 191 -4.07 8.05 16.03
N ALA A 192 -3.54 8.79 15.05
CA ALA A 192 -2.69 8.25 13.98
C ALA A 192 -1.52 7.40 14.49
N GLU A 193 -0.82 7.86 15.54
CA GLU A 193 0.29 7.11 16.14
C GLU A 193 -0.18 5.82 16.82
N SER A 194 -1.36 5.81 17.43
CA SER A 194 -1.93 4.60 18.04
C SER A 194 -2.37 3.59 16.98
N VAL A 195 -2.91 4.06 15.85
CA VAL A 195 -3.25 3.22 14.69
C VAL A 195 -2.01 2.53 14.14
N ILE A 196 -0.89 3.26 14.05
CA ILE A 196 0.37 2.71 13.56
C ILE A 196 0.99 1.72 14.53
N ARG A 197 1.04 2.05 15.83
CA ARG A 197 1.53 1.10 16.85
C ARG A 197 0.69 -0.17 16.90
N PHE A 198 -0.62 -0.04 16.71
CA PHE A 198 -1.51 -1.18 16.56
C PHE A 198 -1.13 -2.03 15.33
N LEU A 199 -0.97 -1.40 14.16
CA LEU A 199 -0.58 -2.09 12.93
C LEU A 199 0.77 -2.81 13.08
N GLU A 200 1.76 -2.15 13.67
CA GLU A 200 3.09 -2.68 13.95
C GLU A 200 3.02 -3.94 14.81
N LYS A 201 2.25 -3.89 15.89
CA LYS A 201 2.07 -5.02 16.80
C LYS A 201 1.26 -6.15 16.16
N ALA A 202 0.13 -5.81 15.54
CA ALA A 202 -0.80 -6.78 14.97
C ALA A 202 -0.16 -7.59 13.83
N LEU A 203 0.64 -6.93 12.99
CA LEU A 203 1.29 -7.55 11.84
C LEU A 203 2.77 -7.87 12.04
N GLU A 204 3.29 -7.63 13.24
CA GLU A 204 4.70 -7.84 13.61
C GLU A 204 5.64 -7.14 12.63
N ILE A 205 5.43 -5.85 12.39
CA ILE A 205 6.20 -5.08 11.41
C ILE A 205 7.48 -4.56 12.05
N GLU A 206 8.61 -4.78 11.38
CA GLU A 206 9.88 -4.14 11.68
C GLU A 206 10.21 -3.11 10.59
N TRP A 207 10.25 -1.83 10.96
CA TRP A 207 10.61 -0.78 10.01
C TRP A 207 12.11 -0.67 9.86
N THR A 208 12.61 -1.10 8.71
CA THR A 208 14.01 -1.04 8.33
C THR A 208 14.35 0.31 7.72
N GLN A 209 15.43 0.93 8.18
CA GLN A 209 16.05 2.00 7.40
C GLN A 209 16.74 1.36 6.19
N PRO A 210 16.67 1.98 4.99
CA PRO A 210 17.46 1.53 3.86
C PRO A 210 18.93 1.39 4.31
N LYS A 211 19.53 0.21 4.12
CA LYS A 211 20.99 0.06 4.27
C LYS A 211 21.63 0.99 3.22
N GLY A 212 22.12 2.16 3.67
CA GLY A 212 22.60 3.26 2.81
C GLY A 212 21.86 4.60 3.00
N ALA A 213 20.68 4.60 3.64
CA ALA A 213 20.08 5.80 4.24
C ALA A 213 20.44 5.95 5.72
N GLY A 214 21.15 4.96 6.26
CA GLY A 214 22.05 5.17 7.38
C GLY A 214 23.08 6.19 6.95
N THR A 215 22.82 7.46 7.27
CA THR A 215 23.68 8.17 8.20
C THR A 215 25.08 7.54 8.27
N ALA A 216 25.94 7.90 7.31
CA ALA A 216 27.08 8.66 7.78
C ALA A 216 26.45 9.82 8.56
N ILE A 217 26.21 9.61 9.87
CA ILE A 217 26.41 10.69 10.79
C ILE A 217 27.82 11.07 10.43
N VAL A 218 27.95 12.09 9.61
CA VAL A 218 29.17 12.85 9.51
C VAL A 218 29.29 13.48 10.90
N GLU A 219 29.66 12.65 11.87
CA GLU A 219 30.69 13.02 12.82
C GLU A 219 31.77 13.56 11.90
N MET A 220 31.97 14.88 11.96
CA MET A 220 32.76 15.71 11.04
C MET A 220 31.96 16.77 10.24
N ALA A 221 31.21 17.63 10.92
CA ALA A 221 31.63 19.03 10.77
C ALA A 221 33.11 19.04 11.23
N ARG A 222 34.08 18.81 10.31
CA ARG A 222 35.47 19.12 10.63
C ARG A 222 35.48 20.64 10.72
N PRO A 223 35.57 21.25 11.90
CA PRO A 223 35.60 22.72 11.99
C PRO A 223 36.75 23.29 11.14
N GLU A 224 37.76 22.46 10.87
CA GLU A 224 38.94 22.72 10.06
C GLU A 224 38.70 22.80 8.54
N ARG A 225 37.58 22.29 8.01
CA ARG A 225 37.32 22.43 6.57
C ARG A 225 36.87 23.88 6.28
N PRO A 226 37.49 24.54 5.29
CA PRO A 226 37.13 25.91 4.93
C PRO A 226 35.69 25.96 4.41
N VAL A 227 34.96 27.02 4.79
CA VAL A 227 33.63 27.30 4.24
C VAL A 227 33.80 27.76 2.81
N THR A 228 33.23 27.01 1.86
CA THR A 228 33.30 27.32 0.42
C THR A 228 31.96 27.86 -0.05
N ALA A 229 31.95 28.90 -0.89
CA ALA A 229 30.69 29.36 -1.49
C ALA A 229 30.09 28.25 -2.39
N TYR A 230 28.78 28.02 -2.28
CA TYR A 230 28.11 27.05 -3.14
C TYR A 230 28.10 27.54 -4.60
N ALA A 231 28.53 26.68 -5.52
CA ALA A 231 28.55 26.89 -6.95
C ALA A 231 28.10 25.59 -7.66
N PRO A 232 27.08 25.63 -8.54
CA PRO A 232 26.54 24.45 -9.20
C PRO A 232 27.53 23.72 -10.12
N THR A 233 28.66 24.34 -10.46
CA THR A 233 29.70 23.76 -11.32
C THR A 233 30.81 23.07 -10.54
N THR A 234 30.84 23.25 -9.22
CA THR A 234 31.87 22.68 -8.34
C THR A 234 31.47 21.27 -7.92
N LEU A 235 32.46 20.38 -7.82
CA LEU A 235 32.28 19.06 -7.22
C LEU A 235 32.47 19.17 -5.71
N TYR A 236 31.54 18.60 -4.96
CA TYR A 236 31.57 18.58 -3.50
C TYR A 236 31.68 17.14 -3.00
N ALA A 237 32.35 16.98 -1.87
CA ALA A 237 32.41 15.72 -1.14
C ALA A 237 31.55 15.78 0.13
N ALA A 238 31.13 14.61 0.62
CA ALA A 238 30.50 14.54 1.94
C ALA A 238 31.43 15.13 3.03
N GLY A 239 30.83 15.93 3.93
CA GLY A 239 31.51 16.67 4.98
C GLY A 239 32.02 18.07 4.59
N ASP A 240 31.89 18.48 3.33
CA ASP A 240 32.25 19.85 2.93
C ASP A 240 31.28 20.88 3.52
N ARG A 241 31.83 22.04 3.93
CA ARG A 241 31.06 23.18 4.44
C ARG A 241 30.79 24.14 3.29
N ILE A 242 29.50 24.33 2.97
CA ILE A 242 29.07 25.19 1.88
C ILE A 242 28.27 26.38 2.39
N GLN A 243 28.53 27.57 1.86
CA GLN A 243 27.71 28.76 2.07
C GLN A 243 26.75 28.91 0.88
N HIS A 244 25.47 28.64 1.09
CA HIS A 244 24.43 28.82 0.08
C HIS A 244 23.77 30.21 0.21
N PRO A 245 23.59 30.98 -0.88
CA PRO A 245 23.02 32.33 -0.81
C PRO A 245 21.64 32.40 -0.17
N ARG A 246 20.81 31.36 -0.36
CA ARG A 246 19.43 31.29 0.15
C ARG A 246 19.28 30.56 1.49
N PHE A 247 20.14 29.57 1.77
CA PHE A 247 19.94 28.64 2.88
C PHE A 247 20.99 28.80 3.98
N GLY A 248 21.96 29.71 3.80
CA GLY A 248 23.00 29.93 4.78
C GLY A 248 24.10 28.86 4.73
N LEU A 249 24.71 28.60 5.89
CA LEU A 249 25.77 27.61 6.04
C LEU A 249 25.17 26.21 6.10
N GLY A 250 25.72 25.29 5.32
CA GLY A 250 25.33 23.88 5.35
C GLY A 250 26.52 22.94 5.24
N VAL A 251 26.27 21.67 5.56
CA VAL A 251 27.25 20.58 5.42
C VAL A 251 26.73 19.57 4.40
N VAL A 252 27.57 19.21 3.44
CA VAL A 252 27.23 18.21 2.42
C VAL A 252 27.11 16.83 3.07
N VAL A 253 25.93 16.23 2.99
CA VAL A 253 25.60 14.90 3.52
C VAL A 253 25.96 13.81 2.50
N SER A 254 25.62 14.03 1.23
CA SER A 254 25.98 13.13 0.13
C SER A 254 26.14 13.89 -1.19
N ALA A 255 26.93 13.35 -2.10
CA ALA A 255 27.15 13.91 -3.43
C ALA A 255 27.05 12.79 -4.47
N GLU A 256 26.17 12.97 -5.46
CA GLU A 256 25.96 12.07 -6.60
C GLU A 256 26.16 12.87 -7.90
N PRO A 257 26.55 12.25 -9.03
CA PRO A 257 26.69 12.99 -10.30
C PRO A 257 25.43 13.81 -10.63
N GLY A 258 25.57 15.14 -10.70
CA GLY A 258 24.48 16.08 -11.00
C GLY A 258 23.71 16.64 -9.79
N ARG A 259 23.86 16.07 -8.59
CA ARG A 259 23.15 16.56 -7.38
C ARG A 259 23.89 16.27 -6.09
N LEU A 260 23.76 17.16 -5.12
CA LEU A 260 24.23 16.93 -3.75
C LEU A 260 23.09 17.09 -2.76
N ARG A 261 23.17 16.42 -1.62
CA ARG A 261 22.30 16.64 -0.46
C ARG A 261 23.11 17.35 0.61
N ALA A 262 22.63 18.48 1.10
CA ALA A 262 23.27 19.24 2.16
C ALA A 262 22.28 19.49 3.31
N ARG A 263 22.78 19.50 4.54
CA ARG A 263 22.02 19.84 5.75
C ARG A 263 22.36 21.26 6.17
N PHE A 264 21.33 22.10 6.23
CA PHE A 264 21.36 23.47 6.71
C PHE A 264 20.67 23.54 8.08
N ASP A 265 20.68 24.72 8.70
CA ASP A 265 20.01 24.95 9.98
C ASP A 265 18.48 24.74 9.87
N ASP A 266 17.88 24.99 8.69
CA ASP A 266 16.45 24.83 8.42
C ASP A 266 16.06 23.43 7.91
N GLY A 267 17.03 22.52 7.77
CA GLY A 267 16.81 21.14 7.34
C GLY A 267 17.65 20.70 6.14
N GLU A 268 17.33 19.54 5.58
CA GLU A 268 18.05 18.99 4.42
C GLU A 268 17.49 19.50 3.09
N ARG A 269 18.39 19.82 2.16
CA ARG A 269 18.07 20.26 0.80
C ARG A 269 18.87 19.48 -0.23
N VAL A 270 18.27 19.25 -1.40
CA VAL A 270 18.96 18.72 -2.57
C VAL A 270 19.32 19.89 -3.48
N LEU A 271 20.60 20.04 -3.79
CA LEU A 271 21.15 21.09 -4.65
C LEU A 271 21.73 20.49 -5.92
N ALA A 272 21.81 21.29 -6.98
CA ALA A 272 22.45 20.88 -8.22
C ALA A 272 23.98 20.79 -8.04
N MET A 273 24.63 19.89 -8.76
CA MET A 273 26.09 19.78 -8.75
C MET A 273 26.59 19.54 -10.17
N GLY A 274 27.82 19.97 -10.46
CA GLY A 274 28.44 19.78 -11.75
C GLY A 274 28.47 18.29 -12.09
N ARG A 275 28.21 17.94 -13.35
CA ARG A 275 28.61 16.62 -13.84
C ARG A 275 30.13 16.66 -13.94
N GLY A 276 30.81 15.79 -13.20
CA GLY A 276 32.25 15.59 -13.41
C GLY A 276 32.52 15.28 -14.89
N PRO A 277 33.70 15.63 -15.40
CA PRO A 277 34.09 15.29 -16.77
C PRO A 277 34.03 13.77 -17.02
#